data_AF-A0A1E5L7J0-F1
#
_entry.id   AF-A0A1E5L7J0-F1
#
_cell.length_a   1.000
_cell.length_b   1.000
_cell.length_c   1.000
_cell.angle_alpha   90.00
_cell.angle_beta   90.00
_cell.angle_gamma   90.00
#
_symmetry.space_group_name_H-M   'P 1'
#
loop_
_entity.id
_entity.type
_entity.pdbx_description
1 polymer ?
#
loop_
_entity_poly.entity_id
_entity_poly.type
_entity_poly.pdbx_seq_one_letter_code
_entity_poly.pdbx_strand_id
1 'polypeptide(L)'
;MIIKDMFKKSIERDIRGVIKVAQTDEEHIHQELEEYVVTRELNKHLSKFYENYQRGIDSVTDKMGVWISGFFGSGKSHFLKILAYLLENKHVKNQQAIDYFNDKIEDQLILANMKRTAGVETEVILFNIDSKASLDSKSKDDAILRVFLKVFYEHRGYYGDIPGVAEMEKYLDSKGVYDIYKAEFKTLTGEEWVDRRNTFYFDADYVIAALTKATDMTEESARNWFENGVNNVLFLSITYTSFRTRYVLIKVYVLLILSYYCYVS
;
A
#
# COMPACT_ATOMS: atom_id res chain seq x y z
N MET A 1 -34.47 -37.05 -3.79
CA MET A 1 -33.26 -36.41 -3.24
C MET A 1 -32.55 -35.75 -4.40
N ILE A 2 -32.51 -34.41 -4.45
CA ILE A 2 -31.84 -33.68 -5.55
C ILE A 2 -30.42 -33.37 -5.06
N ILE A 3 -29.41 -33.64 -5.89
CA ILE A 3 -27.99 -33.44 -5.55
C ILE A 3 -27.70 -32.00 -5.08
N LYS A 4 -28.43 -31.02 -5.61
CA LYS A 4 -28.34 -29.61 -5.21
C LYS A 4 -28.57 -29.38 -3.71
N ASP A 5 -29.43 -30.20 -3.08
CA ASP A 5 -29.82 -30.03 -1.68
C ASP A 5 -28.77 -30.60 -0.71
N MET A 6 -27.72 -31.26 -1.22
CA MET A 6 -26.59 -31.73 -0.42
C MET A 6 -25.55 -30.63 -0.14
N PHE A 7 -25.57 -29.53 -0.87
CA PHE A 7 -24.57 -28.47 -0.75
C PHE A 7 -25.00 -27.42 0.27
N LYS A 8 -24.07 -27.00 1.13
CA LYS A 8 -24.29 -25.91 2.11
C LYS A 8 -24.60 -24.56 1.44
N LYS A 9 -24.15 -24.36 0.20
CA LYS A 9 -24.36 -23.12 -0.58
C LYS A 9 -24.88 -23.46 -1.98
N SER A 10 -25.63 -22.54 -2.59
CA SER A 10 -26.23 -22.70 -3.93
C SER A 10 -25.17 -23.02 -5.00
N ILE A 11 -25.39 -24.03 -5.83
CA ILE A 11 -24.48 -24.41 -6.92
C ILE A 11 -24.56 -23.48 -8.14
N GLU A 12 -25.59 -22.62 -8.23
CA GLU A 12 -25.81 -21.69 -9.35
C GLU A 12 -25.11 -20.34 -9.15
N ARG A 13 -24.42 -20.15 -8.03
CA ARG A 13 -23.72 -18.90 -7.71
C ARG A 13 -22.50 -18.71 -8.62
N ASP A 14 -22.23 -17.46 -9.01
CA ASP A 14 -21.04 -17.13 -9.78
C ASP A 14 -19.78 -17.31 -8.92
N ILE A 15 -18.84 -18.14 -9.38
CA ILE A 15 -17.55 -18.37 -8.73
C ILE A 15 -16.47 -17.98 -9.72
N ARG A 16 -15.78 -16.87 -9.44
CA ARG A 16 -14.70 -16.41 -10.31
C ARG A 16 -13.43 -17.20 -10.04
N GLY A 17 -12.87 -17.79 -11.09
CA GLY A 17 -11.60 -18.53 -11.02
C GLY A 17 -10.35 -17.64 -10.86
N VAL A 18 -10.45 -16.33 -11.08
CA VAL A 18 -9.31 -15.39 -11.02
C VAL A 18 -9.62 -14.22 -10.10
N ILE A 19 -8.79 -14.07 -9.08
CA ILE A 19 -8.89 -13.00 -8.08
C ILE A 19 -8.18 -11.76 -8.62
N LYS A 20 -8.93 -10.66 -8.80
CA LYS A 20 -8.37 -9.35 -9.12
C LYS A 20 -8.17 -8.56 -7.83
N VAL A 21 -6.97 -8.02 -7.65
CA VAL A 21 -6.54 -7.30 -6.44
C VAL A 21 -7.20 -5.93 -6.32
N ALA A 22 -7.57 -5.29 -7.44
CA ALA A 22 -8.14 -3.94 -7.48
C ALA A 22 -9.69 -3.90 -7.48
N GLN A 23 -10.37 -5.01 -7.14
CA GLN A 23 -11.83 -5.02 -7.08
C GLN A 23 -12.35 -4.54 -5.74
N THR A 24 -13.15 -3.47 -5.76
CA THR A 24 -13.73 -2.79 -4.60
C THR A 24 -15.25 -2.96 -4.48
N ASP A 25 -15.85 -3.79 -5.33
CA ASP A 25 -17.29 -4.04 -5.31
C ASP A 25 -17.69 -4.81 -4.04
N GLU A 26 -18.53 -4.18 -3.23
CA GLU A 26 -18.97 -4.68 -1.92
C GLU A 26 -19.62 -6.06 -2.00
N GLU A 27 -20.39 -6.36 -3.06
CA GLU A 27 -21.01 -7.68 -3.22
C GLU A 27 -19.96 -8.79 -3.38
N HIS A 28 -18.88 -8.48 -4.08
CA HIS A 28 -17.77 -9.40 -4.29
C HIS A 28 -16.96 -9.60 -3.02
N ILE A 29 -16.65 -8.51 -2.30
CA ILE A 29 -15.95 -8.58 -1.01
C ILE A 29 -16.76 -9.42 -0.03
N HIS A 30 -18.08 -9.17 0.04
CA HIS A 30 -18.99 -9.97 0.85
C HIS A 30 -18.91 -11.46 0.51
N GLN A 31 -19.05 -11.80 -0.77
CA GLN A 31 -19.01 -13.20 -1.21
C GLN A 31 -17.65 -13.85 -0.89
N GLU A 32 -16.53 -13.16 -1.14
CA GLU A 32 -15.19 -13.67 -0.82
C GLU A 32 -15.03 -13.92 0.69
N LEU A 33 -15.42 -12.94 1.53
CA LEU A 33 -15.37 -13.09 2.99
C LEU A 33 -16.28 -14.20 3.47
N GLU A 34 -17.49 -14.35 2.92
CA GLU A 34 -18.47 -15.37 3.32
C GLU A 34 -18.06 -16.78 2.87
N GLU A 35 -17.47 -16.91 1.68
CA GLU A 35 -17.03 -18.19 1.10
C GLU A 35 -15.64 -18.64 1.55
N TYR A 36 -14.82 -17.75 2.12
CA TYR A 36 -13.47 -18.11 2.55
C TYR A 36 -13.49 -19.23 3.59
N VAL A 37 -12.72 -20.29 3.34
CA VAL A 37 -12.58 -21.44 4.25
C VAL A 37 -11.20 -21.41 4.88
N VAL A 38 -11.15 -21.32 6.20
CA VAL A 38 -9.90 -21.38 6.97
C VAL A 38 -9.57 -22.85 7.24
N THR A 39 -8.56 -23.36 6.55
CA THR A 39 -8.01 -24.70 6.82
C THR A 39 -7.09 -24.67 8.04
N ARG A 40 -6.75 -25.83 8.58
CA ARG A 40 -5.80 -25.95 9.70
C ARG A 40 -4.44 -25.29 9.42
N GLU A 41 -3.95 -25.38 8.19
CA GLU A 41 -2.68 -24.74 7.80
C GLU A 41 -2.83 -23.22 7.68
N LEU A 42 -3.93 -22.73 7.10
CA LEU A 42 -4.22 -21.29 7.06
C LEU A 42 -4.35 -20.70 8.47
N ASN A 43 -4.93 -21.45 9.41
CA ASN A 43 -5.06 -21.03 10.79
C ASN A 43 -3.67 -20.81 11.45
N LYS A 44 -2.70 -21.71 11.21
CA LYS A 44 -1.31 -21.51 11.69
C LYS A 44 -0.67 -20.26 11.10
N HIS A 45 -0.89 -20.00 9.81
CA HIS A 45 -0.35 -18.80 9.16
C HIS A 45 -0.98 -17.51 9.71
N LEU A 46 -2.29 -17.50 9.94
CA LEU A 46 -2.98 -16.39 10.60
C LEU A 46 -2.45 -16.18 12.02
N SER A 47 -2.33 -17.23 12.84
CA SER A 47 -1.75 -17.14 14.20
C SER A 47 -0.41 -16.43 14.19
N LYS A 48 0.53 -16.96 13.37
CA LYS A 48 1.89 -16.42 13.29
C LYS A 48 1.90 -14.98 12.77
N PHE A 49 1.01 -14.64 11.85
CA PHE A 49 0.88 -13.27 11.37
C PHE A 49 0.44 -12.33 12.51
N TYR A 50 -0.71 -12.62 13.15
CA TYR A 50 -1.29 -11.74 14.17
C TYR A 50 -0.40 -11.64 15.43
N GLU A 51 0.28 -12.71 15.84
CA GLU A 51 1.25 -12.69 16.94
C GLU A 51 2.42 -11.72 16.67
N ASN A 52 2.94 -11.68 15.45
CA ASN A 52 4.01 -10.75 15.10
C ASN A 52 3.46 -9.33 14.90
N TYR A 53 2.28 -9.23 14.32
CA TYR A 53 1.63 -7.97 14.04
C TYR A 53 1.32 -7.16 15.29
N GLN A 54 0.81 -7.82 16.34
CA GLN A 54 0.49 -7.18 17.62
C GLN A 54 1.71 -6.56 18.30
N ARG A 55 2.90 -7.13 18.12
CA ARG A 55 4.15 -6.53 18.65
C ARG A 55 4.41 -5.15 18.06
N GLY A 56 4.00 -4.93 16.80
CA GLY A 56 4.07 -3.64 16.12
C GLY A 56 2.99 -2.64 16.56
N ILE A 57 1.86 -3.12 17.08
CA ILE A 57 0.85 -2.26 17.70
C ILE A 57 1.34 -1.75 19.06
N ASP A 58 1.88 -2.65 19.88
CA ASP A 58 2.24 -2.35 21.26
C ASP A 58 3.59 -1.62 21.40
N SER A 59 4.47 -1.72 20.39
CA SER A 59 5.83 -1.18 20.47
C SER A 59 6.44 -0.87 19.10
N VAL A 60 7.42 0.03 19.07
CA VAL A 60 8.21 0.30 17.86
C VAL A 60 9.14 -0.88 17.60
N THR A 61 9.01 -1.51 16.43
CA THR A 61 9.81 -2.67 16.03
C THR A 61 10.18 -2.61 14.54
N ASP A 62 11.35 -3.11 14.19
CA ASP A 62 11.84 -3.30 12.83
C ASP A 62 11.42 -4.67 12.23
N LYS A 63 10.77 -5.53 13.02
CA LYS A 63 10.39 -6.90 12.64
C LYS A 63 8.94 -7.01 12.17
N MET A 64 8.54 -6.17 11.22
CA MET A 64 7.17 -6.15 10.68
C MET A 64 7.00 -6.84 9.32
N GLY A 65 8.09 -7.18 8.63
CA GLY A 65 8.05 -7.79 7.32
C GLY A 65 7.49 -9.22 7.35
N VAL A 66 6.53 -9.51 6.48
CA VAL A 66 5.98 -10.86 6.28
C VAL A 66 6.17 -11.28 4.83
N TRP A 67 6.80 -12.44 4.64
CA TRP A 67 7.00 -13.04 3.33
C TRP A 67 6.09 -14.25 3.15
N ILE A 68 5.25 -14.24 2.12
CA ILE A 68 4.32 -15.34 1.80
C ILE A 68 4.82 -16.06 0.56
N SER A 69 5.33 -17.28 0.76
CA SER A 69 5.86 -18.15 -0.30
C SER A 69 5.03 -19.43 -0.47
N GLY A 70 5.06 -20.02 -1.65
CA GLY A 70 4.33 -21.26 -1.96
C GLY A 70 4.15 -21.47 -3.47
N PHE A 71 3.67 -22.64 -3.87
CA PHE A 71 3.51 -23.04 -5.27
C PHE A 71 2.43 -22.24 -6.02
N PHE A 72 2.49 -22.21 -7.35
CA PHE A 72 1.42 -21.63 -8.17
C PHE A 72 0.09 -22.35 -7.88
N GLY A 73 -1.02 -21.60 -7.81
CA GLY A 73 -2.32 -22.15 -7.46
C GLY A 73 -2.55 -22.45 -5.98
N SER A 74 -1.57 -22.23 -5.09
CA SER A 74 -1.70 -22.51 -3.65
C SER A 74 -2.55 -21.50 -2.86
N GLY A 75 -3.20 -20.54 -3.54
CA GLY A 75 -4.07 -19.55 -2.90
C GLY A 75 -3.36 -18.33 -2.27
N LYS A 76 -2.06 -18.11 -2.50
CA LYS A 76 -1.30 -16.98 -1.89
C LYS A 76 -1.95 -15.62 -2.09
N SER A 77 -2.30 -15.28 -3.33
CA SER A 77 -2.93 -13.99 -3.64
C SER A 77 -4.32 -13.86 -3.00
N HIS A 78 -5.06 -14.97 -2.86
CA HIS A 78 -6.32 -14.98 -2.15
C HIS A 78 -6.12 -14.72 -0.66
N PHE A 79 -5.19 -15.46 -0.03
CA PHE A 79 -4.83 -15.27 1.37
C PHE A 79 -4.40 -13.82 1.65
N LEU A 80 -3.59 -13.24 0.76
CA LEU A 80 -3.17 -11.84 0.84
C LEU A 80 -4.34 -10.85 0.82
N LYS A 81 -5.27 -11.07 -0.09
CA LYS A 81 -6.44 -10.22 -0.29
C LYS A 81 -7.37 -10.28 0.92
N ILE A 82 -7.61 -11.48 1.44
CA ILE A 82 -8.38 -11.68 2.67
C ILE A 82 -7.69 -11.04 3.86
N LEU A 83 -6.38 -11.21 3.99
CA LEU A 83 -5.61 -10.59 5.06
C LEU A 83 -5.74 -9.06 5.00
N ALA A 84 -5.68 -8.47 3.81
CA ALA A 84 -5.91 -7.03 3.62
C ALA A 84 -7.30 -6.59 4.07
N TYR A 85 -8.36 -7.33 3.72
CA TYR A 85 -9.72 -7.02 4.17
C TYR A 85 -9.87 -7.08 5.68
N LEU A 86 -9.24 -8.07 6.32
CA LEU A 86 -9.29 -8.23 7.78
C LEU A 86 -8.51 -7.15 8.52
N LEU A 87 -7.40 -6.69 7.94
CA LEU A 87 -6.58 -5.62 8.50
C LEU A 87 -7.24 -4.25 8.36
N GLU A 88 -7.74 -3.94 7.16
CA GLU A 88 -8.45 -2.68 6.91
C GLU A 88 -9.79 -2.62 7.66
N ASN A 89 -10.39 -3.80 7.89
CA ASN A 89 -11.61 -4.02 8.67
C ASN A 89 -12.73 -3.03 8.30
N LYS A 90 -13.02 -2.91 7.01
CA LYS A 90 -14.15 -2.11 6.51
C LYS A 90 -15.49 -2.80 6.79
N HIS A 91 -16.54 -1.99 6.86
CA HIS A 91 -17.91 -2.49 6.80
C HIS A 91 -18.16 -3.12 5.43
N VAL A 92 -18.72 -4.32 5.44
CA VAL A 92 -19.14 -5.05 4.25
C VAL A 92 -20.55 -5.55 4.49
N LYS A 93 -21.52 -4.96 3.81
CA LYS A 93 -22.95 -5.08 4.08
C LYS A 93 -23.31 -4.70 5.53
N ASN A 94 -23.67 -5.67 6.35
CA ASN A 94 -24.26 -5.45 7.68
C ASN A 94 -23.27 -5.67 8.84
N GLN A 95 -22.01 -6.03 8.57
CA GLN A 95 -21.02 -6.33 9.60
C GLN A 95 -19.60 -5.97 9.15
N GLN A 96 -18.67 -5.94 10.09
CA GLN A 96 -17.26 -5.66 9.78
C GLN A 96 -16.61 -6.88 9.11
N ALA A 97 -15.57 -6.66 8.31
CA ALA A 97 -14.85 -7.75 7.64
C ALA A 97 -14.38 -8.83 8.63
N ILE A 98 -13.94 -8.43 9.83
CA ILE A 98 -13.53 -9.37 10.89
C ILE A 98 -14.67 -10.27 11.40
N ASP A 99 -15.92 -9.81 11.35
CA ASP A 99 -17.05 -10.53 11.93
C ASP A 99 -17.41 -11.78 11.13
N TYR A 100 -17.09 -11.80 9.83
CA TYR A 100 -17.23 -12.98 8.96
C TYR A 100 -16.32 -14.15 9.37
N PHE A 101 -15.34 -13.92 10.26
CA PHE A 101 -14.39 -14.93 10.72
C PHE A 101 -14.70 -15.48 12.12
N ASN A 102 -15.75 -15.00 12.77
CA ASN A 102 -16.16 -15.43 14.12
C ASN A 102 -16.42 -16.94 14.20
N ASP A 103 -17.03 -17.54 13.17
CA ASP A 103 -17.36 -18.96 13.08
C ASP A 103 -16.33 -19.78 12.26
N LYS A 104 -15.28 -19.11 11.75
CA LYS A 104 -14.26 -19.72 10.88
C LYS A 104 -12.93 -19.98 11.59
N ILE A 105 -12.70 -19.34 12.72
CA ILE A 105 -11.49 -19.51 13.52
C ILE A 105 -11.84 -20.34 14.76
N GLU A 106 -11.30 -21.54 14.84
CA GLU A 106 -11.53 -22.45 15.97
C GLU A 106 -10.83 -21.98 17.25
N ASP A 107 -9.67 -21.32 17.10
CA ASP A 107 -8.85 -20.87 18.22
C ASP A 107 -9.30 -19.49 18.73
N GLN A 108 -9.85 -19.47 19.94
CA GLN A 108 -10.35 -18.26 20.58
C GLN A 108 -9.25 -17.21 20.82
N LEU A 109 -8.00 -17.63 21.04
CA LEU A 109 -6.88 -16.71 21.23
C LEU A 109 -6.56 -15.99 19.93
N ILE A 110 -6.52 -16.71 18.81
CA ILE A 110 -6.31 -16.12 17.49
C ILE A 110 -7.46 -15.15 17.18
N LEU A 111 -8.72 -15.56 17.39
CA LEU A 111 -9.86 -14.70 17.13
C LEU A 111 -9.82 -13.40 17.98
N ALA A 112 -9.45 -13.51 19.26
CA ALA A 112 -9.26 -12.34 20.12
C ALA A 112 -8.14 -11.43 19.59
N ASN A 113 -7.05 -12.02 19.11
CA ASN A 113 -5.93 -11.28 18.54
C ASN A 113 -6.33 -10.53 17.26
N MET A 114 -7.08 -11.19 16.38
CA MET A 114 -7.61 -10.59 15.16
C MET A 114 -8.54 -9.41 15.49
N LYS A 115 -9.45 -9.57 16.46
CA LYS A 115 -10.35 -8.49 16.91
C LYS A 115 -9.60 -7.31 17.52
N ARG A 116 -8.56 -7.56 18.31
CA ARG A 116 -7.70 -6.50 18.86
C ARG A 116 -7.05 -5.70 17.73
N THR A 117 -6.47 -6.39 16.75
CA THR A 117 -5.85 -5.78 15.57
C THR A 117 -6.87 -4.98 14.75
N ALA A 118 -8.07 -5.52 14.56
CA ALA A 118 -9.15 -4.88 13.80
C ALA A 118 -9.68 -3.58 14.44
N GLY A 119 -9.36 -3.31 15.71
CA GLY A 119 -9.64 -2.05 16.39
C GLY A 119 -8.64 -0.93 16.08
N VAL A 120 -7.55 -1.22 15.37
CA VAL A 120 -6.55 -0.24 14.96
C VAL A 120 -6.89 0.28 13.57
N GLU A 121 -7.00 1.61 13.42
CA GLU A 121 -7.24 2.23 12.11
C GLU A 121 -6.06 1.93 11.17
N THR A 122 -6.29 1.07 10.19
CA THR A 122 -5.24 0.49 9.35
C THR A 122 -5.57 0.72 7.88
N GLU A 123 -4.64 1.32 7.14
CA GLU A 123 -4.70 1.44 5.69
C GLU A 123 -3.85 0.35 5.05
N VAL A 124 -4.39 -0.34 4.05
CA VAL A 124 -3.69 -1.42 3.35
C VAL A 124 -3.49 -1.06 1.89
N ILE A 125 -2.26 -1.20 1.40
CA ILE A 125 -1.91 -0.96 0.01
C ILE A 125 -1.50 -2.28 -0.63
N LEU A 126 -2.33 -2.79 -1.53
CA LEU A 126 -2.05 -3.99 -2.31
C LEU A 126 -1.54 -3.61 -3.69
N PHE A 127 -0.37 -4.13 -4.08
CA PHE A 127 0.20 -3.91 -5.39
C PHE A 127 1.04 -5.11 -5.85
N ASN A 128 1.28 -5.20 -7.15
CA ASN A 128 2.13 -6.23 -7.74
C ASN A 128 3.47 -5.61 -8.17
N ILE A 129 4.58 -6.19 -7.68
CA ILE A 129 5.94 -5.73 -7.99
C ILE A 129 6.21 -5.79 -9.50
N ASP A 130 5.83 -6.87 -10.18
CA ASP A 130 6.12 -7.06 -11.61
C ASP A 130 5.41 -6.04 -12.49
N SER A 131 4.26 -5.51 -12.04
CA SER A 131 3.49 -4.50 -12.78
C SER A 131 4.02 -3.07 -12.63
N LYS A 132 4.89 -2.82 -11.65
CA LYS A 132 5.37 -1.48 -11.27
C LYS A 132 6.88 -1.33 -11.38
N ALA A 133 7.63 -2.42 -11.56
CA ALA A 133 9.07 -2.39 -11.76
C ALA A 133 9.42 -1.75 -13.11
N SER A 134 10.13 -0.62 -13.06
CA SER A 134 10.77 -0.02 -14.23
C SER A 134 11.92 -0.93 -14.68
N LEU A 135 12.03 -1.17 -15.99
CA LEU A 135 13.00 -2.11 -16.61
C LEU A 135 14.50 -1.75 -16.42
N ASP A 136 14.84 -0.71 -15.65
CA ASP A 136 16.14 -0.01 -15.76
C ASP A 136 16.92 0.12 -14.42
N SER A 137 16.64 -0.72 -13.43
CA SER A 137 17.37 -0.71 -12.16
C SER A 137 18.66 -1.55 -12.23
N LYS A 138 19.82 -0.89 -12.16
CA LYS A 138 21.17 -1.49 -12.13
C LYS A 138 21.47 -2.36 -10.89
N SER A 139 20.48 -2.61 -10.02
CA SER A 139 20.50 -3.62 -8.96
C SER A 139 19.06 -4.08 -8.66
N LYS A 140 18.84 -5.36 -8.30
CA LYS A 140 17.50 -5.89 -7.99
C LYS A 140 16.92 -5.32 -6.69
N ASP A 141 17.78 -4.96 -5.73
CA ASP A 141 17.37 -4.48 -4.42
C ASP A 141 16.82 -3.05 -4.48
N ASP A 142 17.40 -2.18 -5.33
CA ASP A 142 16.87 -0.84 -5.57
C ASP A 142 15.53 -0.86 -6.30
N ALA A 143 15.28 -1.91 -7.10
CA ALA A 143 14.05 -2.04 -7.89
C ALA A 143 12.81 -2.17 -6.98
N ILE A 144 12.90 -3.07 -6.00
CA ILE A 144 11.82 -3.34 -5.04
C ILE A 144 11.54 -2.09 -4.21
N LEU A 145 12.60 -1.42 -3.74
CA LEU A 145 12.49 -0.21 -2.95
C LEU A 145 11.85 0.96 -3.70
N ARG A 146 12.23 1.14 -4.97
CA ARG A 146 11.61 2.15 -5.84
C ARG A 146 10.13 1.88 -6.06
N VAL A 147 9.74 0.63 -6.27
CA VAL A 147 8.32 0.25 -6.40
C VAL A 147 7.56 0.56 -5.11
N PHE A 148 8.12 0.25 -3.95
CA PHE A 148 7.49 0.59 -2.66
C PHE A 148 7.30 2.10 -2.50
N LEU A 149 8.36 2.89 -2.74
CA LEU A 149 8.27 4.36 -2.64
C LEU A 149 7.25 4.93 -3.61
N LYS A 150 7.24 4.43 -4.86
CA LYS A 150 6.28 4.84 -5.88
C LYS A 150 4.84 4.61 -5.41
N VAL A 151 4.52 3.39 -5.00
CA VAL A 151 3.17 3.03 -4.55
C VAL A 151 2.77 3.78 -3.28
N PHE A 152 3.70 3.98 -2.35
CA PHE A 152 3.47 4.78 -1.16
C PHE A 152 3.13 6.24 -1.48
N TYR A 153 3.89 6.87 -2.38
CA TYR A 153 3.66 8.24 -2.79
C TYR A 153 2.37 8.40 -3.61
N GLU A 154 2.09 7.47 -4.53
CA GLU A 154 0.82 7.42 -5.27
C GLU A 154 -0.38 7.33 -4.31
N HIS A 155 -0.29 6.48 -3.27
CA HIS A 155 -1.35 6.35 -2.25
C HIS A 155 -1.56 7.65 -1.46
N ARG A 156 -0.50 8.45 -1.28
CA ARG A 156 -0.58 9.79 -0.67
C ARG A 156 -1.02 10.90 -1.62
N GLY A 157 -1.24 10.61 -2.91
CA GLY A 157 -1.61 11.60 -3.93
C GLY A 157 -0.42 12.33 -4.60
N TYR A 158 0.81 11.89 -4.31
CA TYR A 158 2.03 12.47 -4.86
C TYR A 158 2.51 11.74 -6.12
N TYR A 159 3.41 12.38 -6.87
CA TYR A 159 3.96 11.85 -8.11
C TYR A 159 5.04 10.79 -7.86
N GLY A 160 4.62 9.53 -7.69
CA GLY A 160 5.49 8.41 -7.31
C GLY A 160 6.51 7.96 -8.36
N ASP A 161 6.42 8.41 -9.61
CA ASP A 161 7.37 8.06 -10.68
C ASP A 161 8.75 8.69 -10.49
N ILE A 162 8.80 9.90 -9.90
CA ILE A 162 10.04 10.59 -9.58
C ILE A 162 10.06 10.85 -8.07
N PRO A 163 10.81 10.05 -7.27
CA PRO A 163 10.83 10.20 -5.82
C PRO A 163 11.19 11.61 -5.32
N GLY A 164 12.06 12.32 -6.05
CA GLY A 164 12.41 13.69 -5.73
C GLY A 164 11.24 14.68 -5.88
N VAL A 165 10.38 14.48 -6.88
CA VAL A 165 9.15 15.27 -7.03
C VAL A 165 8.19 14.95 -5.89
N ALA A 166 7.99 13.68 -5.56
CA ALA A 166 7.10 13.31 -4.46
C ALA A 166 7.55 13.88 -3.10
N GLU A 167 8.86 13.92 -2.81
CA GLU A 167 9.37 14.60 -1.59
C GLU A 167 9.18 16.12 -1.65
N MET A 168 9.28 16.74 -2.83
CA MET A 168 8.94 18.16 -3.02
C MET A 168 7.51 18.42 -2.59
N GLU A 169 6.57 17.63 -3.13
CA GLU A 169 5.14 17.80 -2.89
C GLU A 169 4.82 17.57 -1.43
N LYS A 170 5.41 16.53 -0.84
CA LYS A 170 5.32 16.27 0.61
C LYS A 170 5.89 17.41 1.44
N TYR A 171 7.01 18.02 1.05
CA TYR A 171 7.57 19.17 1.74
C TYR A 171 6.64 20.38 1.66
N LEU A 172 6.14 20.71 0.47
CA LEU A 172 5.19 21.80 0.23
C LEU A 172 3.89 21.60 1.01
N ASP A 173 3.38 20.37 1.04
CA ASP A 173 2.18 20.00 1.79
C ASP A 173 2.40 20.15 3.30
N SER A 174 3.56 19.69 3.81
CA SER A 174 3.93 19.87 5.22
C SER A 174 4.06 21.33 5.66
N LYS A 175 4.27 22.24 4.70
CA LYS A 175 4.34 23.69 4.90
C LYS A 175 3.00 24.39 4.65
N GLY A 176 1.99 23.68 4.15
CA GLY A 176 0.68 24.25 3.79
C GLY A 176 0.70 25.15 2.55
N VAL A 177 1.76 25.09 1.74
CA VAL A 177 1.95 25.96 0.56
C VAL A 177 1.80 25.20 -0.76
N TYR A 178 1.41 23.93 -0.72
CA TYR A 178 1.26 23.11 -1.92
C TYR A 178 0.17 23.64 -2.87
N ASP A 179 -0.95 24.11 -2.34
CA ASP A 179 -2.00 24.72 -3.17
C ASP A 179 -1.56 26.03 -3.81
N ILE A 180 -0.75 26.83 -3.09
CA ILE A 180 -0.14 28.06 -3.61
C ILE A 180 0.81 27.71 -4.76
N TYR A 181 1.67 26.71 -4.55
CA TYR A 181 2.58 26.23 -5.59
C TYR A 181 1.84 25.79 -6.86
N LYS A 182 0.76 25.01 -6.73
CA LYS A 182 -0.07 24.57 -7.87
C LYS A 182 -0.67 25.78 -8.61
N ALA A 183 -1.18 26.76 -7.87
CA ALA A 183 -1.78 27.97 -8.46
C ALA A 183 -0.74 28.84 -9.19
N GLU A 184 0.45 29.02 -8.61
CA GLU A 184 1.56 29.76 -9.24
C GLU A 184 2.08 29.04 -10.49
N PHE A 185 2.27 27.72 -10.41
CA PHE A 185 2.68 26.92 -11.58
C PHE A 185 1.67 27.03 -12.73
N LYS A 186 0.37 26.96 -12.42
CA LYS A 186 -0.70 27.14 -13.40
C LYS A 186 -0.72 28.55 -13.99
N THR A 187 -0.42 29.57 -13.19
CA THR A 187 -0.34 30.96 -13.68
C THR A 187 0.82 31.16 -14.65
N LEU A 188 1.95 30.48 -14.42
CA LEU A 188 3.14 30.56 -15.25
C LEU A 188 3.05 29.74 -16.55
N THR A 189 2.47 28.55 -16.48
CA THR A 189 2.46 27.58 -17.59
C THR A 189 1.12 27.50 -18.33
N GLY A 190 0.03 27.91 -17.67
CA GLY A 190 -1.34 27.70 -18.14
C GLY A 190 -1.90 26.30 -17.85
N GLU A 191 -1.10 25.38 -17.31
CA GLU A 191 -1.46 23.98 -17.11
C GLU A 191 -1.48 23.59 -15.62
N GLU A 192 -2.28 22.59 -15.28
CA GLU A 192 -2.34 22.08 -13.91
C GLU A 192 -1.04 21.36 -13.56
N TRP A 193 -0.48 21.69 -12.39
CA TRP A 193 0.73 21.03 -11.89
C TRP A 193 0.60 19.51 -11.94
N VAL A 194 -0.54 18.97 -11.45
CA VAL A 194 -0.82 17.54 -11.33
C VAL A 194 -0.63 16.77 -12.64
N ASP A 195 -1.00 17.39 -13.76
CA ASP A 195 -0.95 16.80 -15.10
C ASP A 195 0.44 16.91 -15.74
N ARG A 196 1.23 17.91 -15.32
CA ARG A 196 2.55 18.26 -15.88
C ARG A 196 3.74 17.74 -15.06
N ARG A 197 3.51 17.09 -13.92
CA ARG A 197 4.57 16.55 -13.03
C ARG A 197 5.48 15.54 -13.73
N ASN A 198 5.03 14.92 -14.81
CA ASN A 198 5.79 13.98 -15.63
C ASN A 198 6.91 14.64 -16.44
N THR A 199 6.79 15.92 -16.79
CA THR A 199 7.81 16.69 -17.51
C THR A 199 8.63 17.58 -16.60
N PHE A 200 8.67 17.26 -15.29
CA PHE A 200 9.38 18.00 -14.25
C PHE A 200 10.75 18.56 -14.68
N TYR A 201 11.60 17.73 -15.29
CA TYR A 201 12.95 18.12 -15.68
C TYR A 201 13.00 19.11 -16.86
N PHE A 202 11.95 19.19 -17.69
CA PHE A 202 11.85 20.12 -18.81
C PHE A 202 11.33 21.49 -18.37
N ASP A 203 10.47 21.53 -17.35
CA ASP A 203 9.84 22.76 -16.87
C ASP A 203 10.63 23.44 -15.73
N ALA A 204 11.96 23.30 -15.74
CA ALA A 204 12.85 23.74 -14.66
C ALA A 204 12.61 25.20 -14.23
N ASP A 205 12.56 26.12 -15.19
CA ASP A 205 12.38 27.56 -14.91
C ASP A 205 11.02 27.83 -14.24
N TYR A 206 9.96 27.17 -14.70
CA TYR A 206 8.61 27.32 -14.14
C TYR A 206 8.51 26.68 -12.75
N VAL A 207 9.13 25.52 -12.56
CA VAL A 207 9.20 24.84 -11.26
C VAL A 207 9.94 25.71 -10.24
N ILE A 208 11.11 26.23 -10.60
CA ILE A 208 11.94 27.08 -9.73
C ILE A 208 11.21 28.38 -9.39
N ALA A 209 10.58 29.02 -10.38
CA ALA A 209 9.81 30.25 -10.16
C ALA A 209 8.61 30.02 -9.24
N ALA A 210 7.85 28.93 -9.45
CA ALA A 210 6.72 28.57 -8.59
C ALA A 210 7.18 28.21 -7.16
N LEU A 211 8.30 27.51 -7.01
CA LEU A 211 8.89 27.18 -5.70
C LEU A 211 9.29 28.45 -4.95
N THR A 212 10.04 29.35 -5.59
CA THR A 212 10.51 30.62 -5.02
C THR A 212 9.35 31.44 -4.45
N LYS A 213 8.23 31.51 -5.18
CA LYS A 213 7.03 32.22 -4.72
C LYS A 213 6.27 31.49 -3.61
N ALA A 214 6.27 30.17 -3.60
CA ALA A 214 5.50 29.39 -2.64
C ALA A 214 6.22 29.18 -1.30
N THR A 215 7.56 29.14 -1.27
CA THR A 215 8.34 28.74 -0.08
C THR A 215 9.22 29.83 0.52
N ASP A 216 9.11 31.08 0.05
CA ASP A 216 9.99 32.22 0.41
C ASP A 216 11.49 31.92 0.22
N MET A 217 11.83 30.87 -0.53
CA MET A 217 13.21 30.48 -0.80
C MET A 217 13.82 31.41 -1.83
N THR A 218 15.14 31.61 -1.78
CA THR A 218 15.85 32.30 -2.88
C THR A 218 15.85 31.43 -4.13
N GLU A 219 15.90 32.08 -5.30
CA GLU A 219 15.98 31.35 -6.59
C GLU A 219 17.17 30.38 -6.62
N GLU A 220 18.32 30.77 -6.06
CA GLU A 220 19.50 29.93 -5.93
C GLU A 220 19.22 28.67 -5.09
N SER A 221 18.49 28.81 -3.98
CA SER A 221 18.12 27.68 -3.13
C SER A 221 17.14 26.74 -3.83
N ALA A 222 16.16 27.31 -4.54
CA ALA A 222 15.19 26.54 -5.32
C ALA A 222 15.86 25.79 -6.49
N ARG A 223 16.81 26.43 -7.19
CA ARG A 223 17.61 25.84 -8.26
C ARG A 223 18.51 24.72 -7.75
N ASN A 224 19.22 24.95 -6.63
CA ASN A 224 20.03 23.91 -6.00
C ASN A 224 19.17 22.70 -5.57
N TRP A 225 17.96 22.94 -5.05
CA TRP A 225 17.04 21.85 -4.73
C TRP A 225 16.59 21.08 -5.98
N PHE A 226 16.25 21.79 -7.07
CA PHE A 226 15.84 21.17 -8.33
C PHE A 226 16.96 20.28 -8.93
N GLU A 227 18.20 20.78 -8.97
CA GLU A 227 19.32 20.08 -9.59
C GLU A 227 19.88 18.95 -8.71
N ASN A 228 20.06 19.22 -7.42
CA ASN A 228 20.76 18.31 -6.49
C ASN A 228 19.83 17.61 -5.50
N GLY A 229 18.74 18.26 -5.08
CA GLY A 229 17.80 17.70 -4.11
C GLY A 229 17.03 16.51 -4.68
N VAL A 230 16.48 16.66 -5.88
CA VAL A 230 15.62 15.67 -6.56
C VAL A 230 16.33 14.32 -6.76
N ASN A 231 17.62 14.35 -7.12
CA ASN A 231 18.42 13.16 -7.37
C ASN A 231 18.95 12.50 -6.09
N ASN A 232 19.18 13.28 -5.03
CA ASN A 232 19.72 12.77 -3.75
C ASN A 232 18.66 12.19 -2.81
N VAL A 233 17.36 12.38 -3.12
CA VAL A 233 16.26 11.85 -2.31
C VAL A 233 16.36 10.34 -2.10
N LEU A 234 16.80 9.58 -3.11
CA LEU A 234 16.93 8.12 -3.00
C LEU A 234 17.89 7.69 -1.86
N PHE A 235 18.88 8.52 -1.52
CA PHE A 235 19.84 8.23 -0.45
C PHE A 235 19.40 8.77 0.91
N LEU A 236 18.66 9.88 0.94
CA LEU A 236 18.26 10.54 2.19
C LEU A 236 17.01 9.93 2.82
N SER A 237 16.05 9.43 2.03
CA SER A 237 14.76 8.94 2.55
C SER A 237 14.78 7.49 3.06
N ILE A 238 15.85 6.73 2.82
CA ILE A 238 16.03 5.35 3.32
C ILE A 238 17.16 5.26 4.35
N THR A 239 17.54 6.38 4.98
CA THR A 239 17.91 6.21 6.38
C THR A 239 16.62 5.85 7.11
N TYR A 240 16.61 4.66 7.72
CA TYR A 240 15.59 4.00 8.56
C TYR A 240 14.81 4.90 9.56
N THR A 241 15.07 6.20 9.57
CA THR A 241 14.69 7.20 10.56
C THR A 241 13.52 8.08 10.09
N SER A 242 13.27 8.23 8.78
CA SER A 242 12.12 9.04 8.29
C SER A 242 10.78 8.29 8.37
N PHE A 243 10.81 6.95 8.40
CA PHE A 243 9.68 6.13 8.87
C PHE A 243 9.43 6.26 10.38
N ARG A 244 10.37 6.82 11.14
CA ARG A 244 10.45 6.65 12.60
C ARG A 244 9.93 7.82 13.41
N THR A 245 9.69 8.99 12.79
CA THR A 245 9.51 10.21 13.57
C THR A 245 8.44 11.11 12.96
N ARG A 246 7.35 11.30 13.74
CA ARG A 246 6.23 12.25 13.53
C ARG A 246 5.03 11.84 12.69
N TYR A 247 4.96 10.60 12.24
CA TYR A 247 3.67 9.92 12.08
C TYR A 247 3.78 8.65 12.87
N VAL A 248 3.02 8.60 13.95
CA VAL A 248 2.76 7.38 14.67
C VAL A 248 2.33 6.34 13.62
N LEU A 249 3.19 5.35 13.35
CA LEU A 249 2.96 4.16 12.52
C LEU A 249 1.87 3.25 13.14
N ILE A 250 0.85 3.84 13.76
CA ILE A 250 -0.40 3.21 14.21
C ILE A 250 -1.42 3.18 13.06
N LYS A 251 -1.17 3.84 11.93
CA LYS A 251 -1.72 3.38 10.64
C LYS A 251 -0.81 2.30 10.11
N VAL A 252 -1.09 1.06 10.49
CA VAL A 252 -0.17 -0.05 10.25
C VAL A 252 -0.23 -0.46 8.78
N TYR A 253 0.54 0.19 7.91
CA TYR A 253 0.67 -0.19 6.51
C TYR A 253 1.20 -1.61 6.38
N VAL A 254 0.31 -2.57 6.10
CA VAL A 254 0.72 -3.97 5.89
C VAL A 254 1.11 -4.13 4.44
N LEU A 255 2.42 -4.04 4.22
CA LEU A 255 3.03 -4.19 2.92
C LEU A 255 3.15 -5.69 2.62
N LEU A 256 2.20 -6.19 1.85
CA LEU A 256 2.04 -7.60 1.54
C LEU A 256 2.67 -7.91 0.18
N ILE A 257 3.88 -8.49 0.20
CA ILE A 257 4.68 -8.78 -0.99
C ILE A 257 4.24 -10.11 -1.61
N LEU A 258 3.79 -10.07 -2.87
CA LEU A 258 3.71 -11.25 -3.72
C LEU A 258 4.98 -11.36 -4.56
N SER A 259 5.68 -12.48 -4.43
CA SER A 259 6.70 -12.88 -5.41
C SER A 259 6.11 -13.93 -6.35
N TYR A 260 6.09 -13.63 -7.65
CA TYR A 260 5.82 -14.58 -8.72
C TYR A 260 7.11 -15.24 -9.24
N TYR A 261 8.07 -15.56 -8.37
CA TYR A 261 9.24 -16.33 -8.81
C TYR A 261 9.03 -17.83 -8.66
N CYS A 262 8.83 -18.47 -9.81
CA CYS A 262 9.10 -19.88 -10.06
C CYS A 262 10.61 -20.10 -9.91
N TYR A 263 11.04 -20.92 -8.94
CA TYR A 263 12.32 -21.60 -9.04
C TYR A 263 12.02 -23.09 -9.12
N VAL A 264 12.12 -23.63 -10.34
CA VAL A 264 12.50 -25.02 -10.56
C VAL A 264 14.02 -25.05 -10.41
N SER A 265 14.51 -25.52 -9.27
CA SER A 265 15.79 -26.23 -9.09
C SER A 265 15.70 -27.04 -7.80
#